data_AF-A0A4P9Y0J0-F1
#
_entry.id   AF-A0A4P9Y0J0-F1
#
_cell.length_a   1.000
_cell.length_b   1.000
_cell.length_c   1.000
_cell.angle_alpha   90.00
_cell.angle_beta   90.00
_cell.angle_gamma   90.00
#
_symmetry.space_group_name_H-M   'P 1'
#
loop_
_entity.id
_entity.type
_entity.pdbx_description
1 polymer ?
#
loop_
_entity_poly.entity_id
_entity_poly.type
_entity_poly.pdbx_seq_one_letter_code
_entity_poly.pdbx_strand_id
1 'polypeptide(L)' 'MRGKVHGSLARAGKVKSQCPKVEAQEKKKKLTGRAKKREIYTRRFVNVTLVNGKRRLNPAPTQDKP' A
#
# COMPACT_ATOMS: atom_id res chain seq x y z
N MET A 1 -11.87 -41.96 1.05
CA MET A 1 -13.02 -41.35 0.32
C MET A 1 -12.51 -40.16 -0.47
N ARG A 2 -12.76 -40.10 -1.79
CA ARG A 2 -12.32 -38.99 -2.67
C ARG A 2 -13.47 -37.99 -2.80
N GLY A 3 -13.24 -36.75 -2.35
CA GLY A 3 -14.23 -35.67 -2.39
C GLY A 3 -14.60 -35.25 -3.81
N LYS A 4 -15.62 -34.39 -3.95
CA LYS A 4 -16.13 -33.89 -5.24
C LYS A 4 -15.02 -33.20 -6.03
N VAL A 5 -14.57 -33.86 -7.11
CA VAL A 5 -13.46 -33.41 -7.97
C VAL A 5 -13.90 -32.31 -8.94
N HIS A 6 -15.20 -32.25 -9.29
CA HIS A 6 -15.72 -31.37 -10.32
C HIS A 6 -16.75 -30.39 -9.71
N GLY A 7 -16.37 -29.12 -9.66
CA GLY A 7 -17.21 -28.00 -9.25
C GLY A 7 -17.50 -27.04 -10.40
N SER A 8 -18.29 -25.99 -10.14
CA SER A 8 -18.60 -24.97 -11.14
C SER A 8 -17.39 -24.08 -11.41
N LEU A 9 -16.98 -24.01 -12.68
CA LEU A 9 -15.93 -23.12 -13.17
C LEU A 9 -16.45 -21.71 -13.53
N ALA A 10 -17.77 -21.51 -13.52
CA ALA A 10 -18.42 -20.29 -14.01
C ALA A 10 -18.05 -19.01 -13.24
N ARG A 11 -17.54 -19.13 -12.01
CA ARG A 11 -17.16 -17.99 -11.17
C ARG A 11 -15.67 -17.63 -11.26
N ALA A 12 -14.91 -18.30 -12.13
CA ALA A 12 -13.50 -17.99 -12.33
C ALA A 12 -13.34 -16.53 -12.77
N GLY A 13 -12.53 -15.76 -12.05
CA GLY A 13 -12.25 -14.36 -12.38
C GLY A 13 -13.33 -13.33 -12.03
N LYS A 14 -14.49 -13.73 -11.47
CA LYS A 14 -15.65 -12.83 -11.19
C LYS A 14 -15.25 -11.51 -10.54
N VAL A 15 -14.44 -11.56 -9.47
CA VAL A 15 -14.10 -10.33 -8.72
C VAL A 15 -13.21 -9.41 -9.53
N LYS A 16 -12.24 -9.95 -10.27
CA LYS A 16 -11.32 -9.14 -11.08
C LYS A 16 -12.01 -8.45 -12.26
N SER A 17 -13.04 -9.09 -12.85
CA SER A 17 -13.83 -8.49 -13.93
C SER A 17 -14.88 -7.49 -13.45
N GLN A 18 -15.35 -7.61 -12.20
CA GLN A 18 -16.30 -6.68 -11.60
C GLN A 18 -15.65 -5.38 -11.11
N CYS A 19 -14.38 -5.40 -10.69
CA CYS A 19 -13.71 -4.20 -10.22
C CYS A 19 -13.56 -3.18 -11.37
N PRO A 20 -13.95 -1.90 -11.17
CA PRO A 20 -13.72 -0.87 -12.18
C PRO A 20 -12.23 -0.71 -12.44
N LYS A 21 -11.86 -0.54 -13.71
CA LYS A 21 -10.47 -0.35 -14.09
C LYS A 21 -10.03 1.06 -13.67
N VAL A 22 -9.11 1.13 -12.71
CA VAL A 22 -8.44 2.38 -12.32
C VAL A 22 -7.03 2.38 -12.90
N GLU A 23 -6.73 3.37 -13.74
CA GLU A 23 -5.39 3.55 -14.29
C GLU A 23 -4.42 4.11 -13.25
N ALA A 24 -3.13 3.83 -13.43
CA ALA A 24 -2.10 4.35 -12.54
C ALA A 24 -1.93 5.85 -12.80
N GLN A 25 -2.13 6.66 -11.76
CA GLN A 25 -1.82 8.09 -11.83
C GLN A 25 -0.33 8.31 -12.06
N GLU A 26 0.01 9.32 -12.85
CA GLU A 26 1.38 9.79 -13.00
C GLU A 26 1.92 10.29 -11.66
N LYS A 27 3.08 9.76 -11.25
CA LYS A 27 3.77 10.13 -10.02
C LYS A 27 5.20 10.49 -10.35
N LYS A 28 5.76 11.44 -9.59
CA LYS A 28 7.18 11.79 -9.70
C LYS A 28 8.04 10.53 -9.56
N LYS A 29 9.10 10.45 -10.35
CA LYS A 29 10.04 9.33 -10.34
C LYS A 29 10.59 9.14 -8.93
N LYS A 30 10.46 7.92 -8.40
CA LYS A 30 11.02 7.59 -7.07
C LYS A 30 12.53 7.63 -7.13
N LEU A 31 13.15 8.18 -6.09
CA LEU A 31 14.60 8.10 -5.90
C LEU A 31 15.03 6.63 -5.80
N THR A 32 16.20 6.31 -6.35
CA THR A 32 16.79 4.97 -6.34
C THR A 32 18.16 4.97 -5.64
N GLY A 33 18.64 3.78 -5.25
CA GLY A 33 19.97 3.58 -4.65
C GLY A 33 20.26 4.44 -3.42
N ARG A 34 21.43 5.09 -3.42
CA ARG A 34 21.93 5.94 -2.33
C ARG A 34 21.01 7.12 -2.02
N ALA A 35 20.40 7.73 -3.03
CA ALA A 35 19.48 8.85 -2.85
C ALA A 35 18.24 8.42 -2.05
N LYS A 36 17.69 7.24 -2.35
CA LYS A 36 16.57 6.66 -1.58
C LYS A 36 16.96 6.38 -0.13
N LYS A 37 18.17 5.86 0.11
CA LYS A 37 18.67 5.61 1.48
C LYS A 37 18.83 6.90 2.28
N ARG A 38 19.35 7.96 1.66
CA ARG A 38 19.42 9.31 2.27
C ARG A 38 18.02 9.82 2.63
N GLU A 39 17.08 9.76 1.69
CA GLU A 39 15.70 10.20 1.92
C GLU A 39 15.03 9.42 3.07
N ILE A 40 15.20 8.09 3.11
CA ILE A 40 14.67 7.24 4.19
C ILE A 40 15.30 7.63 5.53
N TYR A 41 16.62 7.84 5.59
CA TYR A 41 17.29 8.25 6.82
C TYR A 41 16.81 9.61 7.31
N THR A 42 16.79 10.62 6.45
CA THR A 42 16.31 11.96 6.79
C THR A 42 14.87 11.92 7.28
N ARG A 43 13.97 11.19 6.59
CA ARG A 43 12.55 11.06 7.00
C ARG A 43 12.37 10.25 8.30
N ARG A 44 13.25 9.28 8.58
CA ARG A 44 13.13 8.38 9.74
C ARG A 44 13.90 8.84 10.97
N PHE A 45 14.90 9.68 10.87
CA PHE A 45 15.75 9.96 12.04
C PHE A 45 15.99 11.45 12.25
N VAL A 46 16.05 12.25 11.16
CA VAL A 46 16.31 13.68 11.27
C VAL A 46 15.01 14.47 11.41
N ASN A 47 14.05 14.26 10.51
CA ASN A 47 12.79 15.02 10.46
C ASN A 47 11.65 14.25 11.13
N VAL A 48 11.82 13.85 12.39
CA VAL A 48 10.81 13.06 13.12
C VAL A 48 9.64 13.96 13.55
N THR A 49 8.46 13.78 12.93
CA THR A 49 7.29 14.63 13.18
C THR A 49 6.28 14.06 14.19
N LEU A 50 6.38 12.78 14.57
CA LEU A 50 5.44 12.11 15.48
C LEU A 50 6.22 11.35 16.56
N VAL A 51 6.29 11.93 17.75
CA VAL A 51 6.89 11.33 18.95
C VAL A 51 5.94 11.34 20.16
N ASN A 52 4.64 11.17 19.93
CA ASN A 52 3.72 10.73 20.98
C ASN A 52 3.48 9.22 20.82
N GLY A 53 4.19 8.41 21.60
CA GLY A 53 4.12 6.94 21.58
C GLY A 53 5.03 6.26 20.55
N LYS A 54 4.63 5.09 20.03
CA LYS A 54 5.43 4.29 19.08
C LYS A 54 5.37 4.88 17.66
N ARG A 55 6.50 4.88 16.96
CA ARG A 55 6.64 5.45 15.60
C ARG A 55 5.73 4.75 14.58
N ARG A 56 4.88 5.52 13.87
CA ARG A 56 4.05 5.04 12.75
C ARG A 56 4.56 5.59 11.42
N LEU A 57 4.59 4.75 10.37
CA LEU A 57 5.18 5.10 9.06
C LEU A 57 4.14 5.47 7.98
N ASN A 58 2.89 5.02 8.13
CA ASN A 58 1.78 5.34 7.25
C ASN A 58 0.48 5.39 8.06
N PRO A 59 0.30 6.39 8.95
CA PRO A 59 -0.95 6.56 9.68
C PRO A 59 -2.08 6.93 8.71
N ALA A 60 -3.28 6.39 8.95
CA ALA A 60 -4.49 6.90 8.31
C ALA A 60 -4.72 8.36 8.75
N PRO A 61 -5.37 9.20 7.93
CA PRO A 61 -5.77 10.53 8.36
C PRO A 61 -6.68 10.42 9.60
N THR A 62 -6.26 11.01 10.71
CA THR A 62 -7.09 11.17 11.91
C THR A 62 -8.02 12.37 11.72
N GLN A 63 -9.24 12.29 12.25
CA GLN A 63 -10.23 13.38 12.16
C GLN A 63 -9.81 14.65 12.89
N ASP A 64 -8.76 14.58 13.70
CA ASP A 64 -8.11 15.73 14.33
C ASP A 64 -7.18 16.43 13.33
N LYS A 65 -7.77 17.22 12.46
CA LYS A 65 -7.09 18.28 11.71
C LYS A 65 -7.95 19.55 11.90
N PRO A 66 -7.39 20.71 12.23
CA PRO A 66 -8.14 21.96 12.04
C PRO A 66 -8.53 22.11 10.56
#